data_AF-A0A0W0UKB0-F1
#
_entry.id   AF-A0A0W0UKB0-F1
#
_cell.length_a   1.000
_cell.length_b   1.000
_cell.length_c   1.000
_cell.angle_alpha   90.00
_cell.angle_beta   90.00
_cell.angle_gamma   90.00
#
_symmetry.space_group_name_H-M   'P 1'
#
loop_
_entity.id
_entity.type
_entity.pdbx_description
1 polymer ?
#
loop_
_entity_poly.entity_id
_entity_poly.type
_entity_poly.pdbx_seq_one_letter_code
_entity_poly.pdbx_strand_id
1 'polypeptide(L)'
;MAWLNQVVANRQTISRFITDTIQTFVDAVIQPDATGQIIRVARRFALVAAAGELASQYGLTGWQKGESFHAAKACFIAWQDAFGIDGHREDRAIMAQVRAFFESHGASRFDNANSPNNDKILNRAGFYHTDGEGFRIYMVLTETYKNELCKGFDQRTVTRVLLQAGWLKPASDGKASHKPRIKGVGTPRLYVFTGKIWGGE
;
A
#
# COMPACT_ATOMS: atom_id res chain seq x y z
N MET A 1 13.40 33.02 -21.19
CA MET A 1 12.09 33.34 -21.83
C MET A 1 11.75 32.46 -23.04
N ALA A 2 12.73 31.96 -23.82
CA ALA A 2 12.47 31.15 -25.02
C ALA A 2 11.55 29.93 -24.79
N TRP A 3 11.75 29.17 -23.71
CA TRP A 3 10.87 28.05 -23.33
C TRP A 3 9.40 28.46 -23.16
N LEU A 4 9.15 29.48 -22.33
CA LEU A 4 7.78 29.95 -22.05
C LEU A 4 7.09 30.45 -23.31
N ASN A 5 7.81 31.17 -24.18
CA ASN A 5 7.26 31.64 -25.44
C ASN A 5 6.83 30.46 -26.34
N GLN A 6 7.65 29.42 -26.44
CA GLN A 6 7.32 28.23 -27.24
C GLN A 6 6.15 27.45 -26.64
N VAL A 7 6.09 27.31 -25.31
CA VAL A 7 5.01 26.61 -24.63
C VAL A 7 3.67 27.33 -24.78
N VAL A 8 3.65 28.65 -24.66
CA VAL A 8 2.44 29.46 -24.82
C VAL A 8 1.95 29.43 -26.27
N ALA A 9 2.86 29.54 -27.24
CA ALA A 9 2.51 29.53 -28.66
C ALA A 9 1.92 28.19 -29.13
N ASN A 10 2.30 27.07 -28.51
CA ASN A 10 1.94 25.71 -28.97
C ASN A 10 1.07 24.93 -27.98
N ARG A 11 0.38 25.61 -27.06
CA ARG A 11 -0.31 25.00 -25.90
C ARG A 11 -1.20 23.79 -26.24
N GLN A 12 -1.98 23.87 -27.33
CA GLN A 12 -2.90 22.79 -27.72
C GLN A 12 -2.15 21.53 -28.17
N THR A 13 -1.11 21.69 -28.98
CA THR A 13 -0.29 20.58 -29.52
C THR A 13 0.55 19.93 -28.41
N ILE A 14 1.06 20.73 -27.47
CA ILE A 14 1.89 20.27 -26.36
C ILE A 14 1.13 19.33 -25.42
N SER A 15 -0.14 19.60 -25.15
CA SER A 15 -0.93 18.78 -24.21
C SER A 15 -0.99 17.32 -24.65
N ARG A 16 -1.25 17.08 -25.93
CA ARG A 16 -1.28 15.74 -26.52
C ARG A 16 0.11 15.10 -26.48
N PHE A 17 1.14 15.83 -26.89
CA PHE A 17 2.52 15.35 -26.87
C PHE A 17 2.96 14.90 -25.47
N ILE A 18 2.66 15.69 -24.43
CA ILE A 18 2.99 15.34 -23.04
C ILE A 18 2.23 14.07 -22.63
N THR A 19 0.94 13.98 -22.94
CA THR A 19 0.12 12.82 -22.55
C THR A 19 0.62 11.53 -23.22
N ASP A 20 0.91 11.58 -24.52
CA ASP A 20 1.42 10.44 -25.30
C ASP A 20 2.83 10.02 -24.83
N THR A 21 3.70 11.00 -24.52
CA THR A 21 5.04 10.73 -24.00
C THR A 21 4.98 10.14 -22.59
N ILE A 22 4.08 10.64 -21.73
CA ILE A 22 3.88 10.09 -20.40
C ILE A 22 3.44 8.63 -20.47
N GLN A 23 2.47 8.33 -21.33
CA GLN A 23 1.98 6.97 -21.49
C GLN A 23 3.08 6.04 -22.01
N THR A 24 3.79 6.45 -23.06
CA THR A 24 4.91 5.69 -23.63
C THR A 24 6.02 5.42 -22.59
N PHE A 25 6.36 6.41 -21.76
CA PHE A 25 7.34 6.24 -20.70
C PHE A 25 6.88 5.25 -19.64
N VAL A 26 5.64 5.40 -19.18
CA VAL A 26 5.04 4.50 -18.18
C VAL A 26 5.04 3.06 -18.69
N ASP A 27 4.59 2.84 -19.92
CA ASP A 27 4.57 1.49 -20.53
C ASP A 27 5.97 0.90 -20.71
N ALA A 28 7.00 1.75 -20.88
CA ALA A 28 8.39 1.32 -21.06
C ALA A 28 9.14 0.98 -19.76
N VAL A 29 8.58 1.30 -18.58
CA VAL A 29 9.26 1.13 -17.28
C VAL A 29 8.43 0.38 -16.23
N ILE A 30 7.11 0.35 -16.38
CA ILE A 30 6.20 -0.28 -15.42
C ILE A 30 5.97 -1.75 -15.77
N GLN A 31 6.11 -2.62 -14.76
CA GLN A 31 5.70 -4.03 -14.84
C GLN A 31 4.20 -4.19 -14.57
N PRO A 32 3.54 -5.25 -15.08
CA PRO A 32 2.09 -5.44 -14.94
C PRO A 32 1.57 -5.46 -13.49
N ASP A 33 2.42 -5.80 -12.53
CA ASP A 33 2.12 -5.93 -11.09
C ASP A 33 2.56 -4.72 -10.25
N ALA A 34 3.06 -3.64 -10.89
CA ALA A 34 3.56 -2.49 -10.17
C ALA A 34 2.47 -1.81 -9.33
N THR A 35 2.84 -1.42 -8.11
CA THR A 35 1.91 -0.75 -7.19
C THR A 35 1.57 0.67 -7.69
N GLY A 36 0.40 1.18 -7.29
CA GLY A 36 -0.02 2.54 -7.64
C GLY A 36 0.93 3.65 -7.14
N GLN A 37 1.79 3.38 -6.16
CA GLN A 37 2.87 4.30 -5.76
C GLN A 37 3.96 4.38 -6.82
N ILE A 38 4.44 3.25 -7.32
CA ILE A 38 5.46 3.17 -8.37
C ILE A 38 4.95 3.86 -9.65
N ILE A 39 3.71 3.59 -10.06
CA ILE A 39 3.10 4.22 -11.24
C ILE A 39 3.04 5.75 -11.11
N ARG A 40 2.69 6.26 -9.92
CA ARG A 40 2.66 7.72 -9.68
C ARG A 40 4.05 8.36 -9.78
N VAL A 41 5.10 7.67 -9.34
CA VAL A 41 6.47 8.16 -9.45
C VAL A 41 6.94 8.11 -10.90
N ALA A 42 6.69 7.02 -11.63
CA ALA A 42 7.00 6.90 -13.05
C ALA A 42 6.41 8.05 -13.87
N ARG A 43 5.15 8.43 -13.62
CA ARG A 43 4.51 9.58 -14.29
C ARG A 43 5.22 10.91 -14.06
N ARG A 44 5.87 11.12 -12.91
CA ARG A 44 6.64 12.36 -12.62
C ARG A 44 7.95 12.36 -13.40
N PHE A 45 8.66 11.24 -13.46
CA PHE A 45 9.84 11.09 -14.32
C PHE A 45 9.49 11.25 -15.79
N ALA A 46 8.36 10.69 -16.23
CA ALA A 46 7.86 10.83 -17.58
C ALA A 46 7.55 12.28 -17.97
N LEU A 47 7.06 13.10 -17.03
CA LEU A 47 6.85 14.52 -17.27
C LEU A 47 8.17 15.26 -17.50
N VAL A 48 9.23 14.92 -16.76
CA VAL A 48 10.58 15.45 -16.98
C VAL A 48 11.10 15.02 -18.35
N ALA A 49 10.94 13.74 -18.71
CA ALA A 49 11.28 13.22 -20.02
C ALA A 49 10.62 14.05 -21.14
N ALA A 50 9.29 14.22 -21.07
CA ALA A 50 8.50 14.96 -22.05
C ALA A 50 8.93 16.44 -22.15
N ALA A 51 9.20 17.09 -21.02
CA ALA A 51 9.66 18.48 -21.02
C ALA A 51 11.03 18.62 -21.70
N GLY A 52 11.97 17.72 -21.41
CA GLY A 52 13.30 17.74 -22.04
C GLY A 52 13.25 17.40 -23.54
N GLU A 53 12.44 16.42 -23.97
CA GLU A 53 12.24 16.13 -25.39
C GLU A 53 11.67 17.34 -26.14
N LEU A 54 10.68 18.03 -25.56
CA LEU A 54 10.09 19.22 -26.15
C LEU A 54 11.11 20.37 -26.22
N ALA A 55 11.92 20.55 -25.17
CA ALA A 55 12.98 21.56 -25.15
C ALA A 55 14.06 21.28 -26.21
N SER A 56 14.41 20.00 -26.43
CA SER A 56 15.32 19.57 -27.50
C SER A 56 14.75 19.85 -28.89
N GLN A 57 13.45 19.58 -29.11
CA GLN A 57 12.78 19.89 -30.38
C GLN A 57 12.78 21.41 -30.67
N TYR A 58 12.72 22.24 -29.64
CA TYR A 58 12.85 23.70 -29.76
C TYR A 58 14.31 24.18 -29.86
N GLY A 59 15.29 23.27 -29.87
CA GLY A 59 16.71 23.60 -29.97
C GLY A 59 17.30 24.26 -28.72
N LEU A 60 16.66 24.08 -27.56
CA LEU A 60 17.04 24.77 -26.32
C LEU A 60 18.08 24.03 -25.47
N THR A 61 18.22 22.72 -25.66
CA THR A 61 19.08 21.85 -24.83
C THR A 61 20.36 21.42 -25.54
N GLY A 62 20.32 21.29 -26.87
CA GLY A 62 21.37 20.65 -27.66
C GLY A 62 21.40 19.11 -27.56
N TRP A 63 20.43 18.51 -26.86
CA TRP A 63 20.35 17.05 -26.71
C TRP A 63 19.79 16.36 -27.95
N GLN A 64 20.21 15.12 -28.16
CA GLN A 64 19.69 14.28 -29.22
C GLN A 64 18.26 13.82 -28.91
N LYS A 65 17.52 13.46 -29.97
CA LYS A 65 16.17 12.90 -29.83
C LYS A 65 16.20 11.65 -28.95
N GLY A 66 15.35 11.60 -27.94
CA GLY A 66 15.26 10.49 -26.99
C GLY A 66 16.23 10.60 -25.80
N GLU A 67 17.19 11.51 -25.79
CA GLU A 67 18.19 11.59 -24.72
C GLU A 67 17.56 11.94 -23.36
N SER A 68 16.59 12.85 -23.34
CA SER A 68 15.83 13.20 -22.13
C SER A 68 15.04 11.99 -21.61
N PHE A 69 14.42 11.24 -22.52
CA PHE A 69 13.71 10.01 -22.17
C PHE A 69 14.64 8.97 -21.53
N HIS A 70 15.79 8.69 -22.13
CA HIS A 70 16.76 7.73 -21.60
C HIS A 70 17.30 8.16 -20.24
N ALA A 71 17.64 9.44 -20.07
CA ALA A 71 18.13 9.97 -18.79
C ALA A 71 17.09 9.84 -17.67
N ALA A 72 15.84 10.24 -17.93
CA ALA A 72 14.76 10.10 -16.97
C ALA A 72 14.47 8.63 -16.64
N LYS A 73 14.57 7.72 -17.62
CA LYS A 73 14.43 6.28 -17.42
C LYS A 73 15.54 5.72 -16.54
N ALA A 74 16.80 6.11 -16.76
CA ALA A 74 17.93 5.69 -15.92
C ALA A 74 17.74 6.12 -14.46
N CYS A 75 17.32 7.38 -14.23
CA CYS A 75 17.02 7.88 -12.89
C CYS A 75 15.85 7.14 -12.24
N PHE A 76 14.80 6.80 -13.01
CA PHE A 76 13.67 6.03 -12.50
C PHE A 76 14.09 4.62 -12.08
N ILE A 77 14.90 3.92 -12.88
CA ILE A 77 15.41 2.59 -12.55
C ILE A 77 16.25 2.63 -11.26
N ALA A 78 17.19 3.57 -11.17
CA ALA A 78 17.99 3.74 -9.96
C ALA A 78 17.14 4.05 -8.71
N TRP A 79 16.09 4.85 -8.88
CA TRP A 79 15.12 5.10 -7.81
C TRP A 79 14.34 3.83 -7.45
N GLN A 80 13.89 3.05 -8.44
CA GLN A 80 13.11 1.83 -8.24
C GLN A 80 13.93 0.77 -7.50
N ASP A 81 15.21 0.61 -7.82
CA ASP A 81 16.11 -0.32 -7.15
C ASP A 81 16.24 0.01 -5.65
N ALA A 82 16.41 1.29 -5.32
CA ALA A 82 16.45 1.73 -3.93
C ALA A 82 15.09 1.59 -3.23
N PHE A 83 14.01 1.97 -3.91
CA PHE A 83 12.65 1.92 -3.37
C PHE A 83 12.16 0.50 -3.12
N GLY A 84 12.51 -0.45 -3.99
CA GLY A 84 12.17 -1.87 -3.80
C GLY A 84 12.71 -2.41 -2.48
N ILE A 85 13.95 -2.07 -2.14
CA ILE A 85 14.58 -2.46 -0.87
C ILE A 85 13.83 -1.88 0.33
N ASP A 86 13.49 -0.59 0.28
CA ASP A 86 12.82 0.10 1.40
C ASP A 86 11.34 -0.28 1.54
N GLY A 87 10.62 -0.50 0.45
CA GLY A 87 9.24 -1.00 0.48
C GLY A 87 9.14 -2.40 1.11
N HIS A 88 10.08 -3.29 0.79
CA HIS A 88 10.16 -4.59 1.46
C HIS A 88 10.53 -4.46 2.95
N ARG A 89 11.31 -3.45 3.35
CA ARG A 89 11.62 -3.19 4.76
C ARG A 89 10.39 -2.68 5.52
N GLU A 90 9.62 -1.76 4.94
CA GLU A 90 8.38 -1.25 5.54
C GLU A 90 7.36 -2.38 5.73
N ASP A 91 7.11 -3.18 4.69
CA ASP A 91 6.16 -4.29 4.75
C ASP A 91 6.59 -5.32 5.82
N ARG A 92 7.89 -5.66 5.91
CA ARG A 92 8.42 -6.52 6.98
C ARG A 92 8.26 -5.92 8.37
N ALA A 93 8.50 -4.61 8.53
CA ALA A 93 8.34 -3.93 9.81
C ALA A 93 6.87 -3.93 10.28
N ILE A 94 5.93 -3.71 9.36
CA ILE A 94 4.49 -3.81 9.63
C ILE A 94 4.12 -5.22 10.11
N MET A 95 4.58 -6.24 9.40
CA MET A 95 4.28 -7.64 9.73
C MET A 95 4.87 -8.03 11.09
N ALA A 96 6.12 -7.62 11.37
CA ALA A 96 6.76 -7.85 12.66
C ALA A 96 6.00 -7.18 13.82
N GLN A 97 5.56 -5.92 13.64
CA GLN A 97 4.77 -5.20 14.65
C GLN A 97 3.45 -5.91 14.96
N VAL A 98 2.73 -6.35 13.93
CA VAL A 98 1.45 -7.04 14.09
C VAL A 98 1.65 -8.39 14.78
N ARG A 99 2.68 -9.16 14.42
CA ARG A 99 3.02 -10.41 15.11
C ARG A 99 3.35 -10.18 16.58
N ALA A 100 4.21 -9.20 16.87
CA ALA A 100 4.61 -8.86 18.24
C ALA A 100 3.40 -8.48 19.13
N PHE A 101 2.40 -7.81 18.55
CA PHE A 101 1.14 -7.53 19.24
C PHE A 101 0.42 -8.82 19.69
N PHE A 102 0.26 -9.79 18.78
CA PHE A 102 -0.42 -11.04 19.11
C PHE A 102 0.39 -11.93 20.07
N GLU A 103 1.71 -11.95 19.94
CA GLU A 103 2.59 -12.65 20.89
C GLU A 103 2.47 -12.07 22.30
N SER A 104 2.38 -10.74 22.42
CA SER A 104 2.31 -10.06 23.72
C SER A 104 0.90 -10.09 24.36
N HIS A 105 -0.15 -10.18 23.54
CA HIS A 105 -1.52 -9.90 24.00
C HIS A 105 -2.58 -10.93 23.63
N GLY A 106 -2.25 -11.93 22.80
CA GLY A 106 -3.20 -12.91 22.28
C GLY A 106 -3.94 -13.71 23.35
N ALA A 107 -3.29 -13.95 24.50
CA ALA A 107 -3.90 -14.68 25.62
C ALA A 107 -4.74 -13.82 26.58
N SER A 108 -4.47 -12.51 26.66
CA SER A 108 -4.95 -11.67 27.78
C SER A 108 -5.93 -10.57 27.37
N ARG A 109 -5.93 -10.15 26.09
CA ARG A 109 -6.75 -9.03 25.61
C ARG A 109 -7.87 -9.44 24.65
N PHE A 110 -8.09 -10.74 24.44
CA PHE A 110 -9.10 -11.26 23.53
C PHE A 110 -10.13 -12.10 24.28
N ASP A 111 -11.40 -11.83 24.01
CA ASP A 111 -12.55 -12.51 24.62
C ASP A 111 -13.12 -13.60 23.72
N ASN A 112 -13.76 -14.62 24.27
CA ASN A 112 -14.39 -15.66 23.45
C ASN A 112 -15.67 -15.12 22.81
N ALA A 113 -15.76 -15.10 21.48
CA ALA A 113 -16.91 -14.57 20.76
C ALA A 113 -18.24 -15.30 21.04
N ASN A 114 -18.19 -16.58 21.39
CA ASN A 114 -19.37 -17.42 21.66
C ASN A 114 -19.88 -17.26 23.11
N SER A 115 -19.00 -16.90 24.03
CA SER A 115 -19.29 -16.72 25.45
C SER A 115 -18.56 -15.48 26.02
N PRO A 116 -18.82 -14.27 25.47
CA PRO A 116 -18.07 -13.09 25.87
C PRO A 116 -18.55 -12.51 27.20
N ASN A 117 -17.69 -11.73 27.83
CA ASN A 117 -17.88 -11.12 29.16
C ASN A 117 -18.00 -12.12 30.32
N ASN A 118 -17.56 -13.36 30.14
CA ASN A 118 -17.43 -14.33 31.24
C ASN A 118 -16.19 -14.04 32.11
N ASP A 119 -15.13 -13.51 31.49
CA ASP A 119 -13.88 -13.17 32.16
C ASP A 119 -13.64 -11.66 32.16
N LYS A 120 -12.98 -11.15 33.20
CA LYS A 120 -12.55 -9.75 33.26
C LYS A 120 -11.35 -9.54 32.34
N ILE A 121 -11.59 -8.96 31.17
CA ILE A 121 -10.54 -8.62 30.19
C ILE A 121 -10.24 -7.12 30.26
N LEU A 122 -9.03 -6.79 30.72
CA LEU A 122 -8.54 -5.42 30.74
C LEU A 122 -8.12 -4.98 29.32
N ASN A 123 -8.49 -3.75 28.94
CA ASN A 123 -8.12 -3.15 27.65
C ASN A 123 -8.37 -4.08 26.45
N ARG A 124 -9.57 -4.70 26.41
CA ARG A 124 -9.97 -5.68 25.39
C ARG A 124 -9.64 -5.18 23.97
N ALA A 125 -8.77 -5.92 23.30
CA ALA A 125 -8.33 -5.70 21.93
C ALA A 125 -9.31 -6.28 20.90
N GLY A 126 -10.10 -7.28 21.30
CA GLY A 126 -11.06 -7.91 20.42
C GLY A 126 -11.60 -9.23 20.93
N PHE A 127 -11.92 -10.10 19.99
CA PHE A 127 -12.53 -11.40 20.24
C PHE A 127 -11.75 -12.49 19.52
N TYR A 128 -11.91 -13.74 19.93
CA TYR A 128 -11.48 -14.90 19.17
C TYR A 128 -12.61 -15.93 19.07
N HIS A 129 -12.57 -16.74 18.02
CA HIS A 129 -13.25 -18.04 18.01
C HIS A 129 -12.21 -19.12 17.75
N THR A 130 -12.51 -20.34 18.16
CA THR A 130 -11.70 -21.50 17.82
C THR A 130 -12.23 -22.10 16.53
N ASP A 131 -11.37 -22.43 15.58
CA ASP A 131 -11.77 -23.17 14.37
C ASP A 131 -11.90 -24.68 14.63
N GLY A 132 -12.23 -25.45 13.59
CA GLY A 132 -12.42 -26.89 13.69
C GLY A 132 -11.16 -27.68 14.04
N GLU A 133 -9.98 -27.07 13.92
CA GLU A 133 -8.68 -27.67 14.21
C GLU A 133 -8.15 -27.27 15.61
N GLY A 134 -8.87 -26.40 16.32
CA GLY A 134 -8.47 -25.96 17.66
C GLY A 134 -7.66 -24.65 17.67
N PHE A 135 -7.44 -24.01 16.53
CA PHE A 135 -6.68 -22.77 16.45
C PHE A 135 -7.57 -21.55 16.71
N ARG A 136 -6.99 -20.54 17.39
CA ARG A 136 -7.66 -19.26 17.63
C ARG A 136 -7.61 -18.40 16.38
N ILE A 137 -8.79 -18.00 15.91
CA ILE A 137 -8.98 -16.97 14.89
C ILE A 137 -9.27 -15.66 15.61
N TYR A 138 -8.30 -14.74 15.55
CA TYR A 138 -8.39 -13.45 16.23
C TYR A 138 -9.16 -12.43 15.42
N MET A 139 -9.97 -11.61 16.10
CA MET A 139 -10.80 -10.56 15.53
C MET A 139 -10.58 -9.27 16.30
N VAL A 140 -9.85 -8.32 15.70
CA VAL A 140 -9.40 -7.08 16.38
C VAL A 140 -10.41 -5.95 16.19
N LEU A 141 -10.71 -5.22 17.26
CA LEU A 141 -11.56 -4.02 17.24
C LEU A 141 -10.92 -2.89 16.43
N THR A 142 -11.73 -2.04 15.81
CA THR A 142 -11.25 -0.97 14.91
C THR A 142 -10.29 0.01 15.56
N GLU A 143 -10.56 0.40 16.81
CA GLU A 143 -9.71 1.35 17.53
C GLU A 143 -8.36 0.74 17.91
N THR A 144 -8.34 -0.50 18.42
CA THR A 144 -7.08 -1.22 18.68
C THR A 144 -6.29 -1.45 17.40
N TYR A 145 -6.96 -1.84 16.32
CA TYR A 145 -6.32 -2.00 15.02
C TYR A 145 -5.63 -0.70 14.59
N LYS A 146 -6.34 0.43 14.64
CA LYS A 146 -5.81 1.73 14.22
C LYS A 146 -4.71 2.26 15.14
N ASN A 147 -4.92 2.20 16.45
CA ASN A 147 -4.08 2.91 17.42
C ASN A 147 -2.90 2.08 17.93
N GLU A 148 -2.94 0.75 17.77
CA GLU A 148 -1.89 -0.15 18.25
C GLU A 148 -1.25 -0.92 17.10
N LEU A 149 -2.02 -1.64 16.28
CA LEU A 149 -1.45 -2.43 15.18
C LEU A 149 -0.94 -1.56 14.03
N CYS A 150 -1.64 -0.47 13.71
CA CYS A 150 -1.21 0.50 12.69
C CYS A 150 -0.36 1.64 13.24
N LYS A 151 0.03 1.62 14.52
CA LYS A 151 0.77 2.73 15.14
C LYS A 151 2.05 3.00 14.36
N GLY A 152 2.27 4.27 13.98
CA GLY A 152 3.44 4.69 13.21
C GLY A 152 3.37 4.46 11.70
N PHE A 153 2.32 3.81 11.19
CA PHE A 153 2.13 3.52 9.77
C PHE A 153 0.78 4.03 9.27
N ASP A 154 0.66 4.24 7.95
CA ASP A 154 -0.64 4.52 7.35
C ASP A 154 -1.54 3.27 7.40
N GLN A 155 -2.77 3.44 7.91
CA GLN A 155 -3.71 2.33 8.10
C GLN A 155 -4.04 1.61 6.78
N ARG A 156 -4.11 2.33 5.64
CA ARG A 156 -4.40 1.69 4.35
C ARG A 156 -3.22 0.86 3.88
N THR A 157 -1.99 1.35 4.07
CA THR A 157 -0.76 0.58 3.82
C THR A 157 -0.75 -0.70 4.65
N VAL A 158 -0.92 -0.63 5.97
CA VAL A 158 -0.95 -1.82 6.85
C VAL A 158 -2.00 -2.81 6.39
N THR A 159 -3.22 -2.33 6.13
CA THR A 159 -4.33 -3.19 5.69
C THR A 159 -4.04 -3.88 4.36
N ARG A 160 -3.44 -3.15 3.40
CA ARG A 160 -3.01 -3.73 2.11
C ARG A 160 -1.98 -4.83 2.31
N VAL A 161 -0.92 -4.56 3.09
CA VAL A 161 0.17 -5.51 3.37
C VAL A 161 -0.37 -6.78 4.00
N LEU A 162 -1.20 -6.64 5.03
CA LEU A 162 -1.79 -7.79 5.73
C LEU A 162 -2.76 -8.59 4.85
N LEU A 163 -3.50 -7.93 3.94
CA LEU A 163 -4.35 -8.64 2.97
C LEU A 163 -3.51 -9.39 1.92
N GLN A 164 -2.46 -8.76 1.39
CA GLN A 164 -1.56 -9.37 0.41
C GLN A 164 -0.82 -10.59 0.99
N ALA A 165 -0.37 -10.50 2.24
CA ALA A 165 0.22 -11.63 2.96
C ALA A 165 -0.80 -12.69 3.40
N GLY A 166 -2.11 -12.42 3.25
CA GLY A 166 -3.19 -13.30 3.70
C GLY A 166 -3.32 -13.40 5.22
N TRP A 167 -2.74 -12.45 5.97
CA TRP A 167 -2.88 -12.34 7.42
C TRP A 167 -4.24 -11.80 7.81
N LEU A 168 -4.84 -10.93 6.99
CA LEU A 168 -6.25 -10.54 7.10
C LEU A 168 -7.12 -11.34 6.14
N LYS A 169 -8.28 -11.77 6.64
CA LYS A 169 -9.34 -12.35 5.82
C LYS A 169 -10.21 -11.22 5.24
N PRO A 170 -10.36 -11.08 3.92
CA PRO A 170 -11.31 -10.12 3.35
C PRO A 170 -12.76 -10.53 3.64
N ALA A 171 -13.64 -9.53 3.76
CA ALA A 171 -15.08 -9.73 3.85
C ALA A 171 -15.69 -10.03 2.48
N SER A 172 -16.90 -10.59 2.47
CA SER A 172 -17.61 -10.95 1.23
C SER A 172 -17.93 -9.75 0.34
N ASP A 173 -17.99 -8.54 0.92
CA ASP A 173 -18.20 -7.28 0.19
C ASP A 173 -16.89 -6.62 -0.30
N GLY A 174 -15.77 -7.34 -0.22
CA GLY A 174 -14.44 -6.87 -0.63
C GLY A 174 -13.77 -5.92 0.37
N LYS A 175 -14.42 -5.59 1.50
CA LYS A 175 -13.80 -4.77 2.55
C LYS A 175 -12.86 -5.60 3.43
N ALA A 176 -11.91 -4.93 4.07
CA ALA A 176 -10.97 -5.59 4.98
C ALA A 176 -11.59 -5.96 6.35
N SER A 177 -12.71 -5.33 6.72
CA SER A 177 -13.33 -5.49 8.04
C SER A 177 -14.69 -6.17 7.94
N HIS A 178 -15.04 -6.97 8.95
CA HIS A 178 -16.26 -7.73 9.07
C HIS A 178 -17.20 -7.12 10.12
N LYS A 179 -18.48 -7.52 10.11
CA LYS A 179 -19.45 -7.19 11.16
C LYS A 179 -20.12 -8.46 11.71
N PRO A 180 -19.35 -9.40 12.31
CA PRO A 180 -19.91 -10.64 12.82
C PRO A 180 -20.83 -10.36 14.01
N ARG A 181 -21.82 -11.23 14.22
CA ARG A 181 -22.65 -11.21 15.42
C ARG A 181 -21.86 -11.78 16.60
N ILE A 182 -21.61 -10.96 17.61
CA ILE A 182 -20.98 -11.35 18.87
C ILE A 182 -22.08 -11.39 19.95
N LYS A 183 -22.20 -12.54 20.63
CA LYS A 183 -23.23 -12.74 21.65
C LYS A 183 -23.10 -11.68 22.75
N GLY A 184 -24.19 -11.09 23.21
CA GLY A 184 -24.15 -10.06 24.28
C GLY A 184 -23.47 -8.72 23.94
N VAL A 185 -22.85 -8.56 22.76
CA VAL A 185 -22.18 -7.31 22.34
C VAL A 185 -22.85 -6.68 21.12
N GLY A 186 -23.36 -7.48 20.18
CA GLY A 186 -23.99 -6.97 18.95
C GLY A 186 -23.18 -7.30 17.70
N THR A 187 -23.02 -6.33 16.78
CA THR A 187 -22.31 -6.52 15.50
C THR A 187 -21.14 -5.54 15.34
N PRO A 188 -20.10 -5.62 16.21
CA PRO A 188 -18.96 -4.73 16.13
C PRO A 188 -18.22 -4.91 14.80
N ARG A 189 -17.58 -3.84 14.33
CA ARG A 189 -16.69 -3.92 13.17
C ARG A 189 -15.34 -4.50 13.63
N LEU A 190 -14.89 -5.57 13.00
CA LEU A 190 -13.68 -6.31 13.39
C LEU A 190 -12.79 -6.62 12.18
N TYR A 191 -11.48 -6.60 12.39
CA TYR A 191 -10.49 -7.12 11.44
C TYR A 191 -10.18 -8.57 11.79
N VAL A 192 -10.47 -9.49 10.87
CA VAL A 192 -10.35 -10.94 11.13
C VAL A 192 -8.99 -11.42 10.62
N PHE A 193 -8.18 -11.95 11.54
CA PHE A 193 -6.86 -12.48 11.25
C PHE A 193 -6.90 -13.98 11.00
N THR A 194 -6.05 -14.46 10.10
CA THR A 194 -5.92 -15.88 9.79
C THR A 194 -4.80 -16.54 10.60
N GLY A 195 -4.73 -17.87 10.62
CA GLY A 195 -3.61 -18.59 11.23
C GLY A 195 -2.25 -18.29 10.59
N LYS A 196 -2.19 -17.67 9.40
CA LYS A 196 -0.94 -17.32 8.71
C LYS A 196 -0.08 -16.33 9.48
N ILE A 197 -0.64 -15.60 10.46
CA ILE A 197 0.14 -14.74 11.35
C ILE A 197 1.27 -15.52 12.06
N TRP A 198 1.05 -16.82 12.30
CA TRP A 198 1.99 -17.72 12.96
C TRP A 198 2.88 -18.53 11.99
N GLY A 199 2.64 -18.43 10.69
CA GLY A 199 3.46 -19.11 9.67
C GLY A 199 4.84 -18.46 9.52
N GLY A 200 5.86 -19.28 9.22
CA GLY A 200 7.18 -18.81 8.82
C GLY A 200 7.15 -18.11 7.45
N GLU A 201 8.07 -17.16 7.24
CA GLU A 201 8.26 -16.39 6.00
C GLU A 201 8.36 -17.27 4.75
#